data_AF-A0A074MG53-F1
#
_entry.id   AF-A0A074MG53-F1
#
_cell.length_a   1.000
_cell.length_b   1.000
_cell.length_c   1.000
_cell.angle_alpha   90.00
_cell.angle_beta   90.00
_cell.angle_gamma   90.00
#
_symmetry.space_group_name_H-M   'P 1'
#
loop_
_entity.id
_entity.type
_entity.pdbx_description
1 polymer ?
#
loop_
_entity_poly.entity_id
_entity_poly.type
_entity_poly.pdbx_seq_one_letter_code
_entity_poly.pdbx_strand_id
1 'polypeptide(L)'
;MADVTEMIETETPNEELAVEKAERKKLELEDKILRYFQNKEIEKERKEENKILFEEIEAFFEGMEDVEDDLVLPLPNGEFAVLSKKAYVKDIFDKDALANELLIAKDELKTPFDYSILTSQGKLTPDMISKHTSTETIVKIRLSKRKTKPKKKKSE
;
A
#
# COMPACT_ATOMS: atom_id res chain seq x y z
N MET A 1 -21.69 -86.33 -18.27
CA MET A 1 -20.96 -85.71 -19.39
C MET A 1 -21.94 -84.79 -20.10
N ALA A 2 -21.78 -83.49 -20.20
CA ALA A 2 -20.74 -82.58 -19.71
C ALA A 2 -21.36 -81.17 -19.55
N ASP A 3 -20.64 -80.34 -18.80
CA ASP A 3 -20.62 -78.87 -18.71
C ASP A 3 -21.41 -78.07 -19.75
N VAL A 4 -22.26 -77.12 -19.35
CA VAL A 4 -21.96 -75.77 -18.79
C VAL A 4 -21.22 -74.88 -19.78
N THR A 5 -21.89 -73.84 -20.27
CA THR A 5 -21.30 -72.51 -20.38
C THR A 5 -22.40 -71.44 -20.41
N GLU A 6 -22.86 -71.04 -19.22
CA GLU A 6 -23.45 -69.71 -19.02
C GLU A 6 -22.33 -68.68 -19.16
N MET A 7 -22.47 -67.75 -20.10
CA MET A 7 -21.65 -66.55 -20.19
C MET A 7 -22.23 -65.52 -19.22
N ILE A 8 -21.54 -65.29 -18.10
CA ILE A 8 -21.86 -64.21 -17.15
C ILE A 8 -20.96 -63.02 -17.47
N GLU A 9 -21.60 -61.95 -17.93
CA GLU A 9 -21.08 -60.59 -18.01
C GLU A 9 -20.56 -60.14 -16.64
N THR A 10 -19.34 -59.61 -16.57
CA THR A 10 -18.88 -58.79 -15.42
C THR A 10 -17.92 -57.71 -15.90
N GLU A 11 -18.47 -56.59 -16.38
CA GLU A 11 -17.72 -55.33 -16.53
C GLU A 11 -17.75 -54.54 -15.21
N THR A 12 -16.67 -54.69 -14.46
CA THR A 12 -15.96 -53.68 -13.63
C THR A 12 -16.73 -52.61 -12.83
N PRO A 13 -17.03 -52.85 -11.53
CA PRO A 13 -17.58 -51.84 -10.60
C PRO A 13 -16.58 -50.77 -10.09
N ASN A 14 -15.37 -50.69 -10.66
CA ASN A 14 -14.26 -49.91 -10.09
C ASN A 14 -14.03 -48.54 -10.78
N GLU A 15 -14.52 -48.35 -12.00
CA GLU A 15 -14.36 -47.09 -12.75
C GLU A 15 -15.38 -46.02 -12.36
N GLU A 16 -16.63 -46.39 -12.08
CA GLU A 16 -17.69 -45.45 -11.67
C GLU A 16 -17.35 -44.71 -10.36
N LEU A 17 -16.75 -45.40 -9.39
CA LEU A 17 -16.30 -44.82 -8.12
C LEU A 17 -15.13 -43.82 -8.28
N ALA A 18 -14.32 -43.96 -9.33
CA ALA A 18 -13.22 -43.05 -9.61
C ALA A 18 -13.71 -41.76 -10.28
N VAL A 19 -14.70 -41.88 -11.17
CA VAL A 19 -15.35 -40.74 -11.85
C VAL A 19 -16.12 -39.89 -10.85
N GLU A 20 -16.92 -40.50 -9.96
CA GLU A 20 -17.64 -39.77 -8.90
C GLU A 20 -16.70 -38.99 -7.96
N LYS A 21 -15.55 -39.57 -7.59
CA LYS A 21 -14.56 -38.90 -6.74
C LYS A 21 -13.86 -37.74 -7.47
N ALA A 22 -13.63 -37.88 -8.78
CA ALA A 22 -13.05 -36.81 -9.59
C ALA A 22 -14.03 -35.64 -9.75
N GLU A 23 -15.31 -35.92 -9.97
CA GLU A 23 -16.36 -34.90 -10.08
C GLU A 23 -16.59 -34.16 -8.75
N ARG A 24 -16.61 -34.86 -7.61
CA ARG A 24 -16.70 -34.20 -6.29
C ARG A 24 -15.50 -33.30 -6.01
N LYS A 25 -14.28 -33.73 -6.35
CA LYS A 25 -13.08 -32.90 -6.21
C LYS A 25 -13.11 -31.68 -7.12
N LYS A 26 -13.67 -31.82 -8.34
CA LYS A 26 -13.84 -30.71 -9.27
C LYS A 26 -14.86 -29.70 -8.75
N LEU A 27 -15.97 -30.17 -8.20
CA LEU A 27 -17.01 -29.33 -7.61
C LEU A 27 -16.52 -28.61 -6.33
N GLU A 28 -15.73 -29.28 -5.49
CA GLU A 28 -15.04 -28.65 -4.35
C GLU A 28 -14.01 -27.60 -4.79
N LEU A 29 -13.33 -27.83 -5.91
CA LEU A 29 -12.38 -26.88 -6.48
C LEU A 29 -13.11 -25.64 -7.03
N GLU A 30 -14.22 -25.86 -7.74
CA GLU A 30 -15.08 -24.78 -8.25
C GLU A 30 -15.64 -23.92 -7.11
N ASP A 31 -16.15 -24.51 -6.02
CA ASP A 31 -16.61 -23.76 -4.84
C ASP A 31 -15.48 -22.96 -4.19
N LYS A 32 -14.28 -23.55 -4.07
CA LYS A 32 -13.10 -22.83 -3.53
C LYS A 32 -12.66 -21.67 -4.43
N ILE A 33 -12.71 -21.84 -5.74
CA ILE A 33 -12.39 -20.78 -6.71
C ILE A 33 -13.39 -19.64 -6.58
N LEU A 34 -14.69 -19.95 -6.54
CA LEU A 34 -15.74 -18.93 -6.36
C LEU A 34 -15.56 -18.15 -5.06
N ARG A 35 -15.33 -18.84 -3.94
CA ARG A 35 -15.06 -18.18 -2.66
C ARG A 35 -13.78 -17.35 -2.68
N TYR A 36 -12.74 -17.79 -3.38
CA TYR A 36 -11.51 -17.01 -3.51
C TYR A 36 -11.74 -15.69 -4.25
N PHE A 37 -12.51 -15.71 -5.35
CA PHE A 37 -12.84 -14.48 -6.07
C PHE A 37 -13.74 -13.55 -5.26
N GLN A 38 -14.75 -14.08 -4.57
CA GLN A 38 -15.59 -13.29 -3.66
C GLN A 38 -14.77 -12.65 -2.54
N ASN A 39 -13.87 -13.40 -1.90
CA ASN A 39 -12.98 -12.85 -0.87
C ASN A 39 -12.06 -11.77 -1.44
N LYS A 40 -11.63 -11.91 -2.69
CA LYS A 40 -10.78 -10.91 -3.35
C LYS A 40 -11.54 -9.64 -3.71
N GLU A 41 -12.81 -9.73 -4.06
CA GLU A 41 -13.68 -8.57 -4.24
C GLU A 41 -13.93 -7.86 -2.90
N ILE A 42 -14.27 -8.62 -1.85
CA ILE A 42 -14.41 -8.07 -0.49
C ILE A 42 -13.11 -7.41 -0.04
N GLU A 43 -11.94 -7.99 -0.31
CA GLU A 43 -10.65 -7.37 0.04
C GLU A 43 -10.45 -6.03 -0.67
N LYS A 44 -10.87 -5.91 -1.93
CA LYS A 44 -10.80 -4.64 -2.67
C LYS A 44 -11.74 -3.61 -2.08
N GLU A 45 -13.01 -3.96 -1.86
CA GLU A 45 -14.00 -3.06 -1.25
C GLU A 45 -13.54 -2.61 0.14
N ARG A 46 -13.02 -3.52 0.97
CA ARG A 46 -12.46 -3.19 2.28
C ARG A 46 -11.23 -2.30 2.20
N LYS A 47 -10.40 -2.44 1.16
CA LYS A 47 -9.26 -1.54 0.96
C LYS A 47 -9.71 -0.13 0.58
N GLU A 48 -10.72 -0.01 -0.28
CA GLU A 48 -11.31 1.28 -0.64
C GLU A 48 -12.02 1.92 0.55
N GLU A 49 -12.82 1.16 1.29
CA GLU A 49 -13.46 1.61 2.54
C GLU A 49 -12.42 2.09 3.55
N ASN A 50 -11.35 1.32 3.77
CA ASN A 50 -10.25 1.75 4.66
C ASN A 50 -9.53 3.00 4.16
N LYS A 51 -9.43 3.19 2.84
CA LYS A 51 -8.82 4.38 2.26
C LYS A 51 -9.70 5.61 2.51
N ILE A 52 -11.01 5.50 2.26
CA ILE A 52 -11.99 6.56 2.53
C ILE A 52 -11.98 6.89 4.03
N LEU A 53 -12.03 5.88 4.91
CA LEU A 53 -11.95 6.09 6.35
C LEU A 53 -10.64 6.79 6.77
N PHE A 54 -9.53 6.47 6.11
CA PHE A 54 -8.27 7.16 6.37
C PHE A 54 -8.30 8.63 5.93
N GLU A 55 -8.86 8.91 4.75
CA GLU A 55 -9.05 10.28 4.23
C GLU A 55 -9.99 11.10 5.14
N GLU A 56 -11.07 10.49 5.65
CA GLU A 56 -11.95 11.12 6.62
C GLU A 56 -11.23 11.41 7.94
N ILE A 57 -10.47 10.45 8.48
CA ILE A 57 -9.66 10.65 9.70
C ILE A 57 -8.65 11.77 9.48
N GLU A 58 -8.04 11.86 8.30
CA GLU A 58 -7.11 12.93 7.93
C GLU A 58 -7.80 14.29 7.93
N ALA A 59 -8.96 14.42 7.27
CA ALA A 59 -9.75 15.66 7.27
C ALA A 59 -10.21 16.07 8.67
N PHE A 60 -10.68 15.13 9.48
CA PHE A 60 -11.10 15.39 10.87
C PHE A 60 -9.93 15.84 11.75
N PHE A 61 -8.75 15.26 11.54
CA PHE A 61 -7.56 15.57 12.33
C PHE A 61 -6.89 16.87 11.87
N GLU A 62 -6.96 17.21 10.58
CA GLU A 62 -6.51 18.51 10.07
C GLU A 62 -7.36 19.67 10.60
N GLY A 63 -8.68 19.47 10.74
CA GLY A 63 -9.57 20.44 11.38
C GLY A 63 -9.37 20.61 12.89
N MET A 64 -8.59 19.73 13.52
CA MET A 64 -8.19 19.86 14.93
C MET A 64 -6.78 20.47 15.00
N GLU A 65 -6.69 21.80 14.83
CA GLU A 65 -5.40 22.53 14.89
C GLU A 65 -4.69 22.40 16.25
N ASP A 66 -5.43 22.13 17.33
CA ASP A 66 -4.91 22.10 18.72
C ASP A 66 -4.32 20.76 19.18
N VAL A 67 -4.29 19.73 18.33
CA VAL A 67 -3.77 18.41 18.72
C VAL A 67 -2.26 18.34 18.48
N GLU A 68 -1.49 18.93 19.40
CA GLU A 68 -0.03 18.85 19.43
C GLU A 68 0.47 17.44 19.79
N ASP A 69 -0.37 16.64 20.46
CA ASP A 69 -0.04 15.33 21.01
C ASP A 69 -0.59 14.15 20.17
N ASP A 70 0.12 13.02 20.18
CA ASP A 70 -0.36 11.76 19.57
C ASP A 70 -1.72 11.34 20.19
N LEU A 71 -2.75 11.13 19.36
CA LEU A 71 -4.04 10.59 19.78
C LEU A 71 -3.93 9.06 19.91
N VAL A 72 -4.19 8.54 21.11
CA VAL A 72 -4.11 7.11 21.43
C VAL A 72 -5.49 6.60 21.82
N LEU A 73 -6.03 5.67 21.04
CA LEU A 73 -7.32 5.01 21.29
C LEU A 73 -7.10 3.52 21.63
N PRO A 74 -7.65 3.00 22.75
CA PRO A 74 -7.63 1.57 23.02
C PRO A 74 -8.60 0.84 22.09
N LEU A 75 -8.14 -0.26 21.50
CA LEU A 75 -8.93 -1.14 20.65
C LEU A 75 -9.52 -2.30 21.49
N PRO A 76 -10.66 -2.87 21.07
CA PRO A 76 -11.32 -3.97 21.79
C PRO A 76 -10.50 -5.27 21.83
N ASN A 77 -9.46 -5.39 21.00
CA ASN A 77 -8.52 -6.51 20.99
C ASN A 77 -7.36 -6.34 22.00
N GLY A 78 -7.37 -5.28 22.83
CA GLY A 78 -6.30 -4.97 23.79
C GLY A 78 -5.10 -4.24 23.19
N GLU A 79 -5.13 -3.89 21.90
CA GLU A 79 -4.11 -3.05 21.25
C GLU A 79 -4.48 -1.55 21.33
N PHE A 80 -3.58 -0.68 20.89
CA PHE A 80 -3.78 0.76 20.84
C PHE A 80 -3.63 1.27 19.41
N ALA A 81 -4.61 2.03 18.92
CA ALA A 81 -4.47 2.83 17.71
C ALA A 81 -3.81 4.16 18.07
N VAL A 82 -2.73 4.50 17.39
CA VAL A 82 -1.95 5.72 17.59
C VAL A 82 -2.00 6.53 16.30
N LEU A 83 -2.64 7.69 16.37
CA LEU A 83 -2.65 8.70 15.32
C LEU A 83 -1.64 9.77 15.70
N SER A 84 -0.62 9.95 14.85
CA SER A 84 0.50 10.86 15.09
C SER A 84 0.66 11.84 13.94
N LYS A 85 0.84 13.13 14.27
CA LYS A 85 1.18 14.19 13.32
C LYS A 85 2.69 14.20 13.15
N LYS A 86 3.21 13.78 11.98
CA LYS A 86 4.63 13.88 11.67
C LYS A 86 4.86 14.99 10.66
N ALA A 87 5.33 16.13 11.15
CA ALA A 87 5.92 17.15 10.30
C ALA A 87 7.31 16.66 9.85
N TYR A 88 7.56 16.69 8.55
CA TYR A 88 8.91 16.56 8.02
C TYR A 88 9.23 17.78 7.17
N VAL A 89 10.42 18.33 7.38
CA VAL A 89 10.94 19.42 6.56
C VAL A 89 11.47 18.78 5.29
N LYS A 90 10.98 19.23 4.14
CA LYS A 90 11.50 18.82 2.84
C LYS A 90 11.90 20.06 2.05
N ASP A 91 13.14 20.04 1.58
CA ASP A 91 13.63 21.03 0.63
C ASP A 91 13.05 20.70 -0.75
N ILE A 92 12.19 21.59 -1.25
CA ILE A 92 11.66 21.52 -2.60
C ILE A 92 12.50 22.44 -3.46
N PHE A 93 13.18 21.84 -4.43
CA PHE A 93 13.97 22.55 -5.41
C PHE A 93 13.12 22.83 -6.64
N ASP A 94 12.87 24.11 -6.94
CA ASP A 94 12.14 24.52 -8.13
C ASP A 94 13.03 24.45 -9.37
N LYS A 95 12.98 23.28 -10.01
CA LYS A 95 13.71 23.00 -11.25
C LYS A 95 13.22 23.85 -12.42
N ASP A 96 11.95 24.24 -12.42
CA ASP A 96 11.34 24.96 -13.52
C ASP A 96 11.75 26.45 -13.46
N ALA A 97 11.74 27.04 -12.27
CA ALA A 97 12.26 28.39 -12.06
C ALA A 97 13.75 28.50 -12.42
N LEU A 98 14.57 27.52 -12.00
CA LEU A 98 15.99 27.49 -12.35
C LEU A 98 16.23 27.30 -13.86
N ALA A 99 15.48 26.40 -14.51
CA ALA A 99 15.57 26.17 -15.95
C ALA A 99 15.27 27.44 -16.75
N ASN A 100 14.25 28.19 -16.32
CA ASN A 100 13.86 29.46 -16.93
C ASN A 100 14.91 30.57 -16.74
N GLU A 101 15.54 30.65 -15.56
CA GLU A 101 16.61 31.63 -15.31
C GLU A 101 17.87 31.32 -16.15
N LEU A 102 18.18 30.04 -16.34
CA LEU A 102 19.34 29.61 -17.12
C LEU A 102 19.08 29.53 -18.63
N LEU A 103 17.82 29.67 -19.06
CA LEU A 103 17.38 29.44 -20.44
C LEU A 103 17.78 28.05 -20.98
N ILE A 104 17.71 27.05 -20.10
CA ILE A 104 18.09 25.66 -20.37
C ILE A 104 16.84 24.77 -20.31
N ALA A 105 16.82 23.67 -21.09
CA ALA A 105 15.73 22.71 -21.03
C ALA A 105 15.69 21.99 -19.67
N LYS A 106 14.49 21.77 -19.14
CA LYS A 106 14.25 21.06 -17.86
C LYS A 106 14.96 19.69 -17.79
N ASP A 107 15.12 19.02 -18.92
CA ASP A 107 15.78 17.71 -19.01
C ASP A 107 17.27 17.76 -18.69
N GLU A 108 17.93 18.92 -18.83
CA GLU A 108 19.33 19.12 -18.42
C GLU A 108 19.47 19.38 -16.91
N LEU A 109 18.38 19.44 -16.15
CA LEU A 109 18.37 19.58 -14.68
C LEU A 109 17.71 18.36 -14.02
N LYS A 110 17.75 17.21 -14.71
CA LYS A 110 17.05 16.01 -14.25
C LYS A 110 17.87 15.23 -13.24
N THR A 111 19.14 14.99 -13.51
CA THR A 111 19.99 14.12 -12.69
C THR A 111 20.95 14.91 -11.80
N PRO A 112 21.35 14.34 -10.63
CA PRO A 112 22.39 14.92 -9.78
C PRO A 112 23.69 15.27 -10.52
N PHE A 113 24.02 14.49 -11.57
CA PHE A 113 25.24 14.67 -12.34
C PHE A 113 25.19 15.93 -13.23
N ASP A 114 24.02 16.27 -13.76
CA ASP A 114 23.85 17.44 -14.63
C ASP A 114 24.11 18.75 -13.85
N TYR A 115 23.67 18.82 -12.59
CA TYR A 115 23.98 19.96 -11.71
C TYR A 115 25.48 20.11 -11.48
N SER A 116 26.20 18.99 -11.31
CA SER A 116 27.66 19.00 -11.14
C SER A 116 28.36 19.51 -12.41
N ILE A 117 27.87 19.13 -13.59
CA ILE A 117 28.40 19.60 -14.88
C ILE A 117 28.14 21.10 -15.04
N LEU A 118 26.91 21.56 -14.81
CA LEU A 118 26.54 22.97 -14.95
C LEU A 118 27.26 23.87 -13.95
N THR A 119 27.53 23.36 -12.74
CA THR A 119 28.35 24.05 -11.74
C THR A 119 29.82 24.12 -12.18
N SER A 120 30.36 23.03 -12.73
CA SER A 120 31.74 23.00 -13.25
C SER A 120 31.93 23.89 -14.50
N GLN A 121 30.89 24.07 -15.30
CA GLN A 121 30.86 24.99 -16.44
C GLN A 121 30.66 26.45 -16.03
N GLY A 122 30.44 26.74 -14.74
CA GLY A 122 30.16 28.09 -14.22
C GLY A 122 28.80 28.65 -14.61
N LYS A 123 27.92 27.83 -15.20
CA LYS A 123 26.56 28.23 -15.61
C LYS A 123 25.58 28.19 -14.43
N LEU A 124 25.81 27.32 -13.47
CA LEU A 124 25.02 27.19 -12.26
C LEU A 124 25.90 27.53 -11.05
N THR A 125 25.46 28.47 -10.21
CA THR A 125 26.16 28.75 -8.95
C THR A 125 25.39 28.14 -7.78
N PRO A 126 26.07 27.70 -6.70
CA PRO A 126 25.40 27.22 -5.49
C PRO A 126 24.41 28.23 -4.90
N ASP A 127 24.70 29.52 -5.08
CA ASP A 127 23.86 30.63 -4.63
C ASP A 127 22.51 30.69 -5.38
N MET A 128 22.50 30.33 -6.68
CA MET A 128 21.26 30.18 -7.45
C MET A 128 20.46 28.95 -7.02
N ILE A 129 21.13 27.84 -6.71
CA ILE A 129 20.45 26.65 -6.18
C ILE A 129 19.75 26.99 -4.86
N SER A 130 20.42 27.74 -3.98
CA SER A 130 19.83 28.15 -2.71
C SER A 130 18.63 29.08 -2.87
N LYS A 131 18.62 29.96 -3.88
CA LYS A 131 17.49 30.88 -4.16
C LYS A 131 16.23 30.16 -4.64
N HIS A 132 16.39 29.04 -5.33
CA HIS A 132 15.29 28.20 -5.84
C HIS A 132 14.99 26.99 -4.97
N THR A 133 15.62 26.89 -3.80
CA THR A 133 15.30 25.87 -2.80
C THR A 133 14.37 26.48 -1.76
N SER A 134 13.14 26.00 -1.70
CA SER A 134 12.17 26.36 -0.67
C SER A 134 12.09 25.24 0.36
N THR A 135 12.26 25.59 1.63
CA THR A 135 12.00 24.67 2.75
C THR A 135 10.48 24.62 2.98
N GLU A 136 9.84 23.51 2.64
CA GLU A 136 8.43 23.29 2.96
C GLU A 136 8.29 22.28 4.09
N THR A 137 7.53 22.65 5.12
CA THR A 137 7.12 21.74 6.19
C THR A 137 5.88 20.98 5.72
N ILE A 138 6.06 19.72 5.33
CA ILE A 138 4.93 18.87 4.97
C ILE A 138 4.50 18.10 6.22
N VAL A 139 3.25 18.31 6.60
CA VAL A 139 2.61 17.56 7.69
C VAL A 139 2.01 16.29 7.10
N LYS A 140 2.43 15.12 7.58
CA LYS A 140 1.76 13.85 7.25
C LYS A 140 1.18 13.20 8.49
N ILE A 141 -0.04 12.71 8.35
CA ILE A 141 -0.72 11.94 9.38
C ILE A 141 -0.31 10.47 9.25
N ARG A 142 0.03 9.85 10.37
CA ARG A 142 0.33 8.42 10.43
C ARG A 142 -0.56 7.74 11.46
N LEU A 143 -1.39 6.82 10.99
CA LEU A 143 -2.15 5.88 11.81
C LEU A 143 -1.35 4.57 11.98
N SER A 144 -1.16 4.12 13.22
CA SER A 144 -0.45 2.87 13.52
C SER A 144 -1.09 2.10 14.66
N LYS A 145 -1.09 0.77 14.58
CA LYS A 145 -1.49 -0.10 15.70
C LYS A 145 -0.26 -0.46 16.54
N ARG A 146 -0.37 -0.41 17.86
CA ARG A 146 0.68 -0.81 18.81
C ARG A 146 0.12 -1.72 19.90
N LYS A 147 0.84 -2.78 20.24
CA LYS A 147 0.47 -3.71 21.32
C LYS A 147 0.64 -3.13 22.73
N THR A 148 1.43 -2.06 22.85
CA THR A 148 1.73 -1.41 24.13
C THR A 148 1.31 0.05 24.09
N LYS A 149 0.77 0.55 25.22
CA LYS A 149 0.38 1.96 25.35
C LYS A 149 1.61 2.85 25.11
N PRO A 150 1.59 3.78 24.13
CA PRO A 150 2.70 4.68 23.89
C PRO A 150 2.95 5.53 25.14
N LYS A 151 4.19 5.59 25.59
CA LYS A 151 4.59 6.58 26.60
C LYS A 151 4.55 7.95 25.90
N LYS A 152 3.68 8.86 26.35
CA LYS A 152 3.73 10.26 25.95
C LYS A 152 5.16 10.75 26.20
N LYS A 153 5.80 11.33 25.17
CA LYS A 153 7.08 12.02 25.39
C LYS A 153 6.78 13.17 26.35
N LYS A 154 7.45 13.21 27.50
CA LYS A 154 7.45 14.41 28.33
C LYS A 154 8.04 15.52 27.48
N SER A 155 7.28 16.58 27.26
CA SER A 155 7.84 17.89 26.93
C SER A 155 8.78 18.28 28.07
N GLU A 156 10.04 18.53 27.73
CA GLU A 156 11.02 19.19 28.59
C GLU A 156 11.32 20.56 27.98
#